data_AF-A0A1M6F9N7-F1
#
_entry.id   AF-A0A1M6F9N7-F1
#
_cell.length_a   1.000
_cell.length_b   1.000
_cell.length_c   1.000
_cell.angle_alpha   90.00
_cell.angle_beta   90.00
_cell.angle_gamma   90.00
#
_symmetry.space_group_name_H-M   'P 1'
#
loop_
_entity.id
_entity.type
_entity.pdbx_description
1 polymer ?
#
loop_
_entity_poly.entity_id
_entity_poly.type
_entity_poly.pdbx_seq_one_letter_code
_entity_poly.pdbx_strand_id
1 'polypeptide(L)' 'MEAIGGIIAFVSAVWVIYHVWTVNKGLSTGSKIIWTIFAVLFSIITAIVYLIVKKK' A
#
# COMPACT_ATOMS: atom_id res chain seq x y z
N MET A 1 -13.30 15.15 -0.75
CA MET A 1 -12.05 14.76 -1.43
C MET A 1 -11.08 13.99 -0.52
N GLU A 2 -11.22 14.09 0.80
CA GLU A 2 -10.22 13.60 1.76
C GLU A 2 -10.35 12.11 2.05
N ALA A 3 -11.58 11.60 2.13
CA ALA A 3 -11.86 10.17 2.21
C ALA A 3 -11.40 9.42 0.94
N ILE A 4 -11.42 10.08 -0.22
CA ILE A 4 -11.08 9.46 -1.51
C ILE A 4 -9.60 9.10 -1.55
N GLY A 5 -8.70 9.98 -1.07
CA GLY A 5 -7.26 9.69 -0.99
C GLY A 5 -6.93 8.51 -0.08
N GLY A 6 -7.57 8.44 1.10
CA GLY A 6 -7.41 7.30 2.02
C GLY A 6 -7.94 5.99 1.45
N ILE A 7 -9.08 6.02 0.76
CA ILE A 7 -9.66 4.84 0.10
C ILE A 7 -8.75 4.37 -1.04
N ILE A 8 -8.21 5.28 -1.86
CA ILE A 8 -7.29 4.93 -2.94
C ILE A 8 -6.01 4.30 -2.38
N ALA A 9 -5.44 4.87 -1.30
CA ALA A 9 -4.24 4.32 -0.66
C ALA A 9 -4.49 2.90 -0.09
N PHE A 10 -5.66 2.69 0.53
CA PHE A 10 -6.06 1.39 1.05
C PHE A 10 -6.26 0.36 -0.06
N VAL A 11 -7.06 0.70 -1.09
CA VAL A 11 -7.32 -0.19 -2.23
C VAL A 11 -6.02 -0.55 -2.96
N SER A 12 -5.12 0.42 -3.12
CA SER A 12 -3.80 0.19 -3.73
C SER A 12 -2.97 -0.80 -2.92
N ALA A 13 -2.91 -0.64 -1.59
CA ALA A 13 -2.18 -1.57 -0.73
C ALA A 13 -2.76 -2.99 -0.78
N VAL A 14 -4.08 -3.13 -0.71
CA VAL A 14 -4.78 -4.42 -0.81
C VAL A 14 -4.52 -5.07 -2.16
N TRP A 15 -4.56 -4.31 -3.27
CA TRP A 15 -4.29 -4.82 -4.60
C TRP A 15 -2.85 -5.34 -4.75
N VAL A 16 -1.85 -4.59 -4.26
CA VAL A 16 -0.45 -5.03 -4.32
C VAL A 16 -0.26 -6.34 -3.56
N ILE A 17 -0.84 -6.46 -2.37
CA ILE A 17 -0.79 -7.69 -1.59
C ILE A 17 -1.47 -8.83 -2.37
N TYR A 18 -2.69 -8.64 -2.86
CA TYR A 18 -3.38 -9.64 -3.66
C TYR A 18 -2.53 -10.08 -4.85
N HIS A 19 -2.01 -9.14 -5.64
CA HIS A 19 -1.28 -9.41 -6.86
C HIS A 19 0.02 -10.19 -6.60
N VAL A 20 0.74 -9.84 -5.53
CA VAL A 20 1.99 -10.51 -5.12
C VAL A 20 1.74 -11.95 -4.66
N TRP A 21 0.66 -12.20 -3.92
CA TRP A 21 0.40 -13.51 -3.33
C TRP A 21 -0.37 -14.46 -4.26
N THR A 22 -1.31 -13.95 -5.05
CA THR A 22 -2.25 -14.77 -5.84
C THR A 22 -1.91 -14.83 -7.33
N VAL A 23 -1.46 -13.71 -7.91
CA VAL A 23 -1.17 -13.61 -9.35
C VAL A 23 0.29 -13.97 -9.63
N ASN A 24 1.23 -13.42 -8.86
CA ASN A 24 2.66 -13.67 -9.03
C ASN A 24 3.12 -14.93 -8.30
N LYS A 25 2.71 -16.09 -8.81
CA LYS A 25 3.06 -17.40 -8.25
C LYS A 25 4.56 -17.73 -8.35
N GLY A 26 5.27 -17.20 -9.35
CA GLY A 26 6.71 -17.42 -9.55
C GLY A 26 7.62 -16.57 -8.66
N LEU A 27 7.07 -15.64 -7.87
CA LEU A 27 7.85 -14.80 -6.98
C LEU A 27 8.31 -15.62 -5.76
N SER A 28 9.57 -15.48 -5.36
CA SER A 28 10.06 -16.13 -4.14
C SER A 28 9.31 -15.63 -2.90
N THR A 29 9.15 -16.49 -1.89
CA THR A 29 8.47 -16.12 -0.63
C THR A 29 9.10 -14.89 0.03
N GLY A 30 10.43 -14.79 0.03
CA GLY A 30 11.14 -13.62 0.56
C GLY A 30 10.76 -12.33 -0.17
N SER A 31 10.70 -12.37 -1.50
CA SER A 31 10.26 -11.22 -2.28
C SER A 31 8.80 -10.85 -2.01
N LYS A 32 7.91 -11.84 -1.81
CA LYS A 32 6.49 -11.58 -1.47
C LYS A 32 6.35 -10.85 -0.13
N ILE A 33 7.14 -11.25 0.85
CA ILE A 33 7.18 -10.63 2.18
C ILE A 33 7.67 -9.18 2.06
N ILE A 34 8.78 -8.94 1.35
CA ILE A 34 9.33 -7.59 1.14
C ILE A 34 8.30 -6.66 0.48
N TRP A 35 7.64 -7.13 -0.58
CA TRP A 35 6.60 -6.35 -1.27
C TRP A 35 5.40 -6.04 -0.37
N THR A 36 5.01 -6.99 0.49
CA THR A 36 3.93 -6.79 1.46
C THR A 36 4.30 -5.73 2.49
N ILE A 37 5.52 -5.78 3.02
CA ILE A 37 6.05 -4.79 3.97
C ILE A 37 6.06 -3.39 3.33
N PHE A 38 6.58 -3.28 2.10
CA PHE A 38 6.59 -2.01 1.37
C PHE A 38 5.17 -1.49 1.07
N ALA A 39 4.24 -2.35 0.66
CA ALA A 39 2.86 -1.96 0.37
C ALA A 39 2.19 -1.31 1.59
N VAL A 40 2.42 -1.86 2.79
CA VAL A 40 1.89 -1.31 4.05
C VAL A 40 2.64 -0.03 4.43
N LEU A 41 3.97 -0.02 4.41
CA LEU A 41 4.79 1.13 4.78
C LEU A 41 4.47 2.36 3.92
N PHE A 42 4.44 2.21 2.60
CA PHE A 42 4.14 3.33 1.70
C PHE A 42 2.71 3.84 1.89
N SER A 43 1.74 2.97 2.14
CA SER A 43 0.36 3.39 2.41
C SER A 43 0.25 4.23 3.70
N ILE A 44 1.01 3.86 4.75
CA ILE A 44 1.09 4.61 6.01
C ILE A 44 1.81 5.95 5.81
N ILE A 45 2.95 5.97 5.13
CA ILE A 45 3.71 7.21 4.85
C ILE A 45 2.85 8.19 4.06
N THR A 46 2.14 7.73 3.02
CA THR A 46 1.22 8.58 2.25
C THR A 46 0.10 9.16 3.12
N ALA A 47 -0.47 8.37 4.04
CA ALA A 47 -1.47 8.88 4.97
C ALA A 47 -0.91 9.94 5.92
N ILE A 48 0.30 9.75 6.45
CA ILE A 48 0.97 10.74 7.32
C ILE A 48 1.25 12.04 6.55
N VAL A 49 1.82 11.95 5.34
CA VAL A 49 2.08 13.11 4.48
C VAL A 49 0.79 13.84 4.17
N TYR A 50 -0.28 13.10 3.83
CA TYR A 50 -1.59 13.69 3.57
C TYR A 50 -2.11 14.48 4.78
N LEU A 51 -2.01 13.92 5.99
CA LEU A 51 -2.43 14.60 7.23
C LEU A 51 -1.59 15.86 7.52
N ILE A 52 -0.28 15.84 7.26
CA ILE A 52 0.61 16.98 7.47
C ILE A 52 0.33 18.09 6.44
N VAL A 53 0.19 17.74 5.17
CA VAL A 53 -0.09 18.70 4.09
C VAL A 53 -1.46 19.33 4.26
N LYS A 54 -2.48 18.55 4.65
CA LYS A 54 -3.85 19.07 4.85
C LYS A 54 -4.02 19.90 6.13
N LYS A 55 -3.15 19.72 7.14
CA LYS A 55 -3.15 20.52 8.36
C LYS A 55 -2.42 21.87 8.20
N LYS A 56 -1.78 22.11 7.06
CA LYS A 56 -1.11 23.37 6.72
C LYS A 56 -2.01 24.20 5.82
#